data_AF-A0A3A9EX80-F1
#
_entry.id   AF-A0A3A9EX80-F1
#
_cell.length_a   1.000
_cell.length_b   1.000
_cell.length_c   1.000
_cell.angle_alpha   90.00
_cell.angle_beta   90.00
_cell.angle_gamma   90.00
#
_symmetry.space_group_name_H-M   'P 1'
#
loop_
_entity.id
_entity.type
_entity.pdbx_description
1 polymer ?
#
loop_
_entity_poly.entity_id
_entity_poly.type
_entity_poly.pdbx_seq_one_letter_code
_entity_poly.pdbx_strand_id
1 'polypeptide(L)'
;MSYIDYLNRFHQFLEGNALPPIAQLLYFRLLQVFNRMGWPPSVRIDNHRLMCMLGNCSERALIQARLKLARAGFIQFRSGHRGVPSQYTLRQVDLFSITDSTTDSITGSITDSTTVSHNKTETKKKTKTFPPKPPKGASSCEKTYDIEELEALSCLDIPENL
;
A
#
# COMPACT_ATOMS: atom_id res chain seq x y z
N MET A 1 16.76 7.01 -21.45
CA MET A 1 15.59 7.40 -20.63
C MET A 1 16.11 8.00 -19.35
N SER A 2 15.60 9.17 -18.97
CA SER A 2 16.08 9.91 -17.81
C SER A 2 15.06 9.87 -16.67
N TYR A 3 15.54 10.11 -15.44
CA TYR A 3 14.71 10.25 -14.25
C TYR A 3 13.54 11.22 -14.44
N ILE A 4 13.80 12.34 -15.13
CA ILE A 4 12.85 13.43 -15.30
C ILE A 4 11.68 13.03 -16.22
N ASP A 5 11.91 12.15 -17.19
CA ASP A 5 10.86 11.68 -18.10
C ASP A 5 9.76 10.90 -17.34
N TYR A 6 10.16 10.00 -16.43
CA TYR A 6 9.23 9.24 -15.60
C TYR A 6 8.48 10.11 -14.59
N LEU A 7 9.15 11.14 -14.06
CA LEU A 7 8.56 12.07 -13.11
C LEU A 7 7.49 12.94 -13.78
N ASN A 8 7.83 13.54 -14.92
CA ASN A 8 6.92 14.42 -15.67
C ASN A 8 5.65 13.66 -16.10
N ARG A 9 5.80 12.42 -16.60
CA ARG A 9 4.65 11.58 -16.96
C ARG A 9 3.76 11.25 -15.77
N PHE A 10 4.36 10.98 -14.61
CA PHE A 10 3.59 10.69 -13.40
C PHE A 10 2.84 11.92 -12.89
N HIS A 11 3.47 13.09 -12.91
CA HIS A 11 2.83 14.36 -12.54
C HIS A 11 1.67 14.68 -13.50
N GLN A 12 1.88 14.56 -14.80
CA GLN A 12 0.82 14.78 -15.80
C GLN A 12 -0.37 13.83 -15.59
N PHE A 13 -0.13 12.58 -15.20
CA PHE A 13 -1.21 11.66 -14.85
C PHE A 13 -1.98 12.10 -13.60
N LEU A 14 -1.29 12.62 -12.59
CA LEU A 14 -1.90 13.10 -11.34
C LEU A 14 -2.77 14.35 -11.52
N GLU A 15 -2.54 15.15 -12.57
CA GLU A 15 -3.40 16.30 -12.91
C GLU A 15 -4.83 15.87 -13.25
N GLY A 16 -5.00 14.69 -13.88
CA GLY A 16 -6.30 14.15 -14.28
C GLY A 16 -6.82 12.99 -13.41
N ASN A 17 -5.99 12.41 -12.55
CA ASN A 17 -6.31 11.18 -11.82
C ASN A 17 -5.87 11.25 -10.36
N ALA A 18 -6.72 10.77 -9.45
CA ALA A 18 -6.39 10.66 -8.04
C ALA A 18 -5.73 9.31 -7.71
N LEU A 19 -4.56 9.35 -7.08
CA LEU A 19 -3.90 8.19 -6.47
C LEU A 19 -3.78 8.36 -4.95
N PRO A 20 -3.90 7.28 -4.15
CA PRO A 20 -3.65 7.35 -2.72
C PRO A 20 -2.24 7.89 -2.41
N PRO A 21 -2.04 8.68 -1.34
CA PRO A 21 -0.73 9.25 -1.00
C PRO A 21 0.38 8.20 -0.88
N ILE A 22 0.07 7.04 -0.29
CA ILE A 22 1.01 5.92 -0.16
C ILE A 22 1.42 5.36 -1.52
N ALA A 23 0.52 5.34 -2.50
CA ALA A 23 0.83 4.91 -3.87
C ALA A 23 1.75 5.91 -4.58
N GLN A 24 1.49 7.21 -4.41
CA GLN A 24 2.36 8.25 -4.98
C GLN A 24 3.77 8.16 -4.37
N LEU A 25 3.87 8.06 -3.04
CA LEU A 25 5.15 7.91 -2.34
C LEU A 25 5.89 6.64 -2.78
N LEU A 26 5.19 5.51 -2.93
CA LEU A 26 5.78 4.27 -3.43
C LEU A 26 6.40 4.44 -4.80
N TYR A 27 5.73 5.13 -5.72
CA TYR A 27 6.29 5.38 -7.04
C TYR A 27 7.57 6.22 -6.97
N PHE A 28 7.58 7.32 -6.23
CA PHE A 28 8.79 8.14 -6.07
C PHE A 28 9.94 7.37 -5.42
N ARG A 29 9.65 6.55 -4.41
CA ARG A 29 10.66 5.69 -3.76
C ARG A 29 11.23 4.65 -4.72
N LEU A 30 10.40 4.02 -5.54
CA LEU A 30 10.86 3.11 -6.59
C LEU A 30 11.72 3.86 -7.61
N LEU A 31 11.29 5.02 -8.07
CA LEU A 31 12.02 5.81 -9.06
C LEU A 31 13.42 6.21 -8.55
N GLN A 32 13.51 6.61 -7.27
CA GLN A 32 14.79 6.87 -6.61
C GLN A 32 15.69 5.62 -6.57
N VAL A 33 15.12 4.44 -6.31
CA VAL A 33 15.88 3.18 -6.30
C VAL A 33 16.40 2.83 -7.69
N PHE A 34 15.57 2.92 -8.73
CA PHE A 34 16.00 2.67 -10.11
C PHE A 34 17.08 3.67 -10.55
N ASN A 35 16.94 4.95 -10.19
CA ASN A 35 17.94 5.96 -10.48
C ASN A 35 19.30 5.63 -9.85
N ARG A 36 19.30 5.22 -8.57
CA ARG A 36 20.53 4.83 -7.86
C ARG A 36 21.19 3.57 -8.41
N MET A 37 20.39 2.65 -8.96
CA MET A 37 20.88 1.38 -9.52
C MET A 37 21.28 1.48 -11.00
N GLY A 38 21.23 2.69 -11.61
CA GLY A 38 21.59 2.87 -13.01
C GLY A 38 20.55 2.33 -14.00
N TRP A 39 19.26 2.42 -13.67
CA TRP A 39 18.14 2.03 -14.54
C TRP A 39 18.16 0.56 -15.01
N PRO A 40 18.25 -0.41 -14.09
CA PRO A 40 18.13 -1.81 -14.47
C PRO A 40 16.71 -2.12 -14.98
N PRO A 41 16.52 -3.18 -15.78
CA PRO A 41 15.19 -3.56 -16.28
C PRO A 41 14.23 -3.99 -15.17
N SER A 42 14.77 -4.46 -14.04
CA SER A 42 13.98 -4.76 -12.86
C SER A 42 14.81 -4.66 -11.59
N VAL A 43 14.14 -4.41 -10.46
CA VAL A 43 14.75 -4.35 -9.13
C VAL A 43 14.01 -5.28 -8.19
N ARG A 44 14.76 -5.99 -7.34
CA ARG A 44 14.21 -6.81 -6.26
C ARG A 44 14.20 -6.05 -4.95
N ILE A 45 13.03 -5.95 -4.32
CA ILE A 45 12.85 -5.25 -3.04
C ILE A 45 11.90 -6.06 -2.16
N ASP A 46 12.32 -6.30 -0.91
CA ASP A 46 11.50 -6.99 0.07
C ASP A 46 10.35 -6.11 0.59
N ASN A 47 9.26 -6.75 1.03
CA ASN A 47 8.06 -6.04 1.49
C ASN A 47 8.36 -5.16 2.71
N HIS A 48 9.18 -5.67 3.64
CA HIS A 48 9.51 -4.96 4.87
C HIS A 48 10.24 -3.65 4.60
N ARG A 49 11.26 -3.68 3.73
CA ARG A 49 12.00 -2.51 3.28
C ARG A 49 11.10 -1.49 2.59
N LEU A 50 10.15 -1.94 1.76
CA LEU A 50 9.17 -1.04 1.17
C LEU A 50 8.29 -0.40 2.24
N MET A 51 7.77 -1.16 3.20
CA MET A 51 6.98 -0.59 4.30
C MET A 51 7.79 0.46 5.08
N CYS A 52 9.06 0.19 5.38
CA CYS A 52 9.95 1.17 6.04
C CYS A 52 10.16 2.43 5.19
N MET A 53 10.40 2.28 3.88
CA MET A 53 10.57 3.42 2.97
C MET A 53 9.32 4.30 2.85
N LEU A 54 8.15 3.75 3.17
CA LEU A 54 6.84 4.40 3.16
C LEU A 54 6.39 4.90 4.55
N GLY A 55 7.29 4.98 5.52
CA GLY A 55 6.96 5.43 6.87
C GLY A 55 6.20 4.37 7.68
N ASN A 56 6.61 3.11 7.59
CA ASN A 56 6.06 1.98 8.34
C ASN A 56 4.57 1.74 8.09
N CYS A 57 4.15 1.87 6.82
CA CYS A 57 2.76 1.57 6.43
C CYS A 57 2.41 0.09 6.66
N SER A 58 1.12 -0.20 6.80
CA SER A 58 0.65 -1.59 6.89
C SER A 58 0.87 -2.35 5.58
N GLU A 59 1.01 -3.67 5.67
CA GLU A 59 1.15 -4.53 4.49
C GLU A 59 -0.06 -4.42 3.56
N ARG A 60 -1.27 -4.31 4.12
CA ARG A 60 -2.50 -4.07 3.36
C ARG A 60 -2.43 -2.78 2.55
N ALA A 61 -1.95 -1.69 3.15
CA ALA A 61 -1.80 -0.41 2.46
C ALA A 61 -0.77 -0.53 1.31
N LEU A 62 0.34 -1.22 1.54
CA LEU A 62 1.35 -1.47 0.51
C LEU A 62 0.79 -2.29 -0.66
N ILE A 63 0.01 -3.35 -0.39
CA ILE A 63 -0.64 -4.16 -1.41
C ILE A 63 -1.60 -3.31 -2.24
N GLN A 64 -2.46 -2.52 -1.60
CA GLN A 64 -3.39 -1.62 -2.28
C GLN A 64 -2.66 -0.58 -3.15
N ALA A 65 -1.58 0.01 -2.63
CA ALA A 65 -0.75 0.95 -3.36
C ALA A 65 -0.13 0.33 -4.62
N ARG A 66 0.41 -0.89 -4.50
CA ARG A 66 0.97 -1.64 -5.65
C ARG A 66 -0.09 -1.92 -6.71
N LEU A 67 -1.27 -2.39 -6.31
CA LEU A 67 -2.36 -2.70 -7.23
C LEU A 67 -2.85 -1.45 -7.96
N LYS A 68 -2.96 -0.31 -7.27
CA LYS A 68 -3.34 0.97 -7.88
C LYS A 68 -2.31 1.45 -8.91
N LEU A 69 -1.02 1.41 -8.58
CA LEU A 69 0.04 1.78 -9.52
C LEU A 69 0.12 0.83 -10.72
N ALA A 70 -0.07 -0.48 -10.49
CA ALA A 70 -0.08 -1.47 -11.56
C ALA A 70 -1.27 -1.29 -12.49
N ARG A 71 -2.46 -1.00 -11.95
CA ARG A 71 -3.66 -0.70 -12.72
C ARG A 71 -3.54 0.60 -13.52
N ALA A 72 -2.86 1.61 -12.96
CA ALA A 72 -2.53 2.84 -13.67
C ALA A 72 -1.39 2.65 -14.70
N GLY A 73 -0.78 1.47 -14.78
CA GLY A 73 0.22 1.12 -15.78
C GLY A 73 1.63 1.62 -15.49
N PHE A 74 1.91 2.24 -14.34
CA PHE A 74 3.23 2.80 -14.00
C PHE A 74 4.25 1.75 -13.58
N ILE A 75 3.79 0.66 -12.99
CA ILE A 75 4.66 -0.42 -12.52
C ILE A 75 4.10 -1.77 -12.96
N GLN A 76 5.01 -2.71 -13.16
CA GLN A 76 4.70 -4.13 -13.13
C GLN A 76 5.45 -4.74 -11.95
N PHE A 77 4.80 -5.62 -11.20
CA PHE A 77 5.45 -6.33 -10.12
C PHE A 77 5.15 -7.82 -10.19
N ARG A 78 6.12 -8.62 -9.74
CA ARG A 78 5.95 -10.05 -9.47
C ARG A 78 6.12 -10.26 -7.97
N SER A 79 5.06 -10.75 -7.32
CA SER A 79 5.11 -11.10 -5.91
C SER A 79 6.19 -12.15 -5.68
N GLY A 80 7.06 -11.88 -4.72
CA GLY A 80 7.99 -12.88 -4.23
C GLY A 80 7.26 -13.97 -3.42
N HIS A 81 7.97 -15.06 -3.12
CA HIS A 81 7.53 -16.08 -2.18
C HIS A 81 8.47 -16.11 -0.97
N ARG A 82 8.27 -17.06 -0.04
CA ARG A 82 9.10 -17.17 1.16
C ARG A 82 10.59 -17.22 0.79
N GLY A 83 11.37 -16.26 1.30
CA GLY A 83 12.81 -16.11 1.04
C GLY A 83 13.19 -15.39 -0.26
N VAL A 84 12.24 -15.06 -1.14
CA VAL A 84 12.50 -14.36 -2.40
C VAL A 84 11.77 -13.01 -2.40
N PRO A 85 12.49 -11.88 -2.53
CA PRO A 85 11.87 -10.55 -2.56
C PRO A 85 11.02 -10.33 -3.82
N SER A 86 10.08 -9.38 -3.74
CA SER A 86 9.25 -9.01 -4.89
C SER A 86 10.09 -8.28 -5.94
N GLN A 87 9.80 -8.54 -7.21
CA GLN A 87 10.48 -7.92 -8.35
C GLN A 87 9.61 -6.82 -8.95
N TYR A 88 10.20 -5.68 -9.27
CA TYR A 88 9.54 -4.50 -9.83
C TYR A 88 10.17 -4.13 -11.15
N THR A 89 9.34 -3.66 -12.08
CA THR A 89 9.73 -3.08 -13.37
C THR A 89 8.95 -1.78 -13.55
N LEU A 90 9.64 -0.70 -13.91
CA LEU A 90 8.99 0.55 -14.29
C LEU A 90 8.44 0.41 -15.69
N ARG A 91 7.21 0.88 -15.89
CA ARG A 91 6.53 0.83 -17.18
C ARG A 91 6.43 2.24 -17.74
N GLN A 92 6.63 2.34 -19.04
CA GLN A 92 6.38 3.56 -19.76
C GLN A 92 4.89 3.57 -20.13
N VAL A 93 4.11 4.43 -19.48
CA VAL A 93 2.73 4.70 -19.89
C VAL A 93 2.81 5.72 -21.02
N ASP A 94 2.33 5.35 -22.19
CA ASP A 94 2.08 6.31 -23.26
C ASP A 94 0.67 6.85 -23.05
N LEU A 95 0.59 8.09 -22.55
CA LEU A 95 -0.64 8.73 -22.09
C LEU A 95 -1.71 8.87 -23.21
N PHE A 96 -1.31 8.67 -24.46
CA PHE A 96 -2.17 8.76 -25.65
C PHE A 96 -3.02 7.51 -25.94
N SER A 97 -2.81 6.38 -25.23
CA SER A 97 -3.54 5.13 -25.54
C SER A 97 -4.63 4.74 -24.53
N ILE A 98 -4.90 5.56 -23.50
CA ILE A 98 -5.81 5.17 -22.41
C ILE A 98 -7.30 5.33 -22.80
N THR A 99 -7.62 5.93 -23.95
CA THR A 99 -9.02 6.20 -24.32
C THR A 99 -9.81 5.02 -24.88
N ASP A 100 -9.24 3.84 -25.20
CA ASP A 100 -10.08 2.82 -25.85
C ASP A 100 -9.66 1.33 -25.80
N SER A 101 -8.92 0.85 -24.80
CA SER A 101 -8.59 -0.60 -24.77
C SER A 101 -8.67 -1.26 -23.41
N THR A 102 -9.86 -1.82 -23.17
CA THR A 102 -10.11 -3.22 -22.76
C THR A 102 -9.63 -3.70 -21.39
N THR A 103 -10.62 -3.99 -20.57
CA THR A 103 -10.61 -4.56 -19.22
C THR A 103 -10.19 -6.04 -19.09
N ASP A 104 -9.64 -6.70 -20.11
CA ASP A 104 -9.63 -8.18 -20.16
C ASP A 104 -8.26 -8.89 -20.07
N SER A 105 -7.28 -8.37 -19.32
CA SER A 105 -6.01 -9.13 -19.13
C SER A 105 -5.34 -9.07 -17.77
N ILE A 106 -6.07 -8.73 -16.69
CA ILE A 106 -5.52 -8.77 -15.32
C ILE A 106 -6.05 -9.97 -14.49
N THR A 107 -6.86 -10.85 -15.08
CA THR A 107 -7.48 -11.98 -14.34
C THR A 107 -6.64 -13.27 -14.31
N GLY A 108 -5.56 -13.37 -15.10
CA GLY A 108 -4.79 -14.62 -15.25
C GLY A 108 -3.77 -14.97 -14.15
N SER A 109 -3.70 -14.22 -13.05
CA SER A 109 -2.72 -14.50 -11.97
C SER A 109 -3.23 -14.23 -10.56
N ILE A 110 -4.56 -14.20 -10.37
CA ILE A 110 -5.17 -13.94 -9.04
C ILE A 110 -5.79 -15.20 -8.41
N THR A 111 -5.88 -16.35 -9.11
CA THR A 111 -6.73 -17.46 -8.64
C THR A 111 -6.10 -18.55 -7.77
N ASP A 112 -4.78 -18.62 -7.59
CA ASP A 112 -4.20 -19.70 -6.77
C ASP A 112 -3.80 -19.21 -5.38
N SER A 113 -4.78 -18.94 -4.51
CA SER A 113 -4.67 -19.07 -3.03
C SER A 113 -5.97 -18.67 -2.33
N THR A 114 -7.06 -19.41 -2.54
CA THR A 114 -8.15 -19.43 -1.55
C THR A 114 -8.84 -20.79 -1.54
N THR A 115 -8.15 -21.82 -1.02
CA THR A 115 -8.84 -23.06 -0.60
C THR A 115 -9.40 -22.84 0.81
N VAL A 116 -10.65 -22.40 0.88
CA VAL A 116 -11.51 -22.56 2.05
C VAL A 116 -11.93 -24.02 2.10
N SER A 117 -11.45 -24.78 3.10
CA SER A 117 -11.94 -26.13 3.36
C SER A 117 -13.04 -26.07 4.41
N HIS A 118 -14.29 -26.20 3.96
CA HIS A 118 -15.41 -26.59 4.81
C HIS A 118 -15.28 -28.08 5.13
N ASN A 119 -15.35 -28.47 6.40
CA ASN A 119 -15.73 -29.83 6.79
C ASN A 119 -16.71 -29.76 7.95
N LYS A 120 -17.94 -30.21 7.65
CA LYS A 120 -19.07 -30.40 8.56
C LYS A 120 -19.08 -31.87 8.98
N THR A 121 -19.08 -32.16 10.28
CA THR A 121 -19.61 -33.43 10.80
C THR A 121 -20.22 -33.21 12.19
N GLU A 122 -21.47 -33.63 12.36
CA GLU A 122 -22.26 -33.56 13.59
C GLU A 122 -22.19 -34.88 14.38
N THR A 123 -22.11 -34.82 15.72
CA THR A 123 -22.74 -35.83 16.60
C THR A 123 -23.11 -35.24 17.98
N LYS A 124 -24.32 -35.56 18.47
CA LYS A 124 -25.01 -35.06 19.68
C LYS A 124 -24.63 -35.82 20.98
N LYS A 125 -24.64 -35.15 22.16
CA LYS A 125 -25.29 -35.60 23.42
C LYS A 125 -25.26 -34.58 24.61
N LYS A 126 -26.48 -34.17 25.01
CA LYS A 126 -27.09 -33.77 26.33
C LYS A 126 -26.29 -33.13 27.50
N THR A 127 -26.63 -31.85 27.76
CA THR A 127 -27.21 -31.22 28.99
C THR A 127 -26.59 -31.37 30.39
N LYS A 128 -26.18 -30.24 31.03
CA LYS A 128 -26.75 -29.67 32.27
C LYS A 128 -26.26 -28.23 32.54
N THR A 129 -27.21 -27.39 32.99
CA THR A 129 -27.24 -25.93 33.14
C THR A 129 -26.67 -25.44 34.48
N PHE A 130 -26.10 -24.21 34.55
CA PHE A 130 -26.37 -23.09 35.49
C PHE A 130 -25.43 -21.87 35.17
N PRO A 131 -25.75 -20.60 35.55
CA PRO A 131 -25.74 -19.43 34.64
C PRO A 131 -24.76 -18.27 35.09
N PRO A 132 -24.94 -16.95 34.77
CA PRO A 132 -23.97 -16.16 33.96
C PRO A 132 -23.37 -14.90 34.65
N LYS A 133 -22.30 -14.28 34.08
CA LYS A 133 -22.09 -12.80 33.93
C LYS A 133 -20.73 -12.43 33.24
N PRO A 134 -20.56 -11.20 32.68
CA PRO A 134 -19.76 -10.87 31.48
C PRO A 134 -18.66 -9.79 31.77
N PRO A 135 -18.27 -8.87 30.86
CA PRO A 135 -17.27 -8.99 29.79
C PRO A 135 -16.10 -7.96 29.93
N LYS A 136 -14.92 -8.21 29.32
CA LYS A 136 -13.88 -7.19 29.06
C LYS A 136 -13.07 -7.64 27.84
N GLY A 137 -12.78 -6.87 26.80
CA GLY A 137 -13.08 -5.48 26.46
C GLY A 137 -12.32 -5.20 25.15
N ALA A 138 -13.01 -4.71 24.13
CA ALA A 138 -12.39 -4.12 22.96
C ALA A 138 -11.92 -2.71 23.33
N SER A 139 -10.75 -2.29 22.86
CA SER A 139 -10.38 -0.87 22.84
C SER A 139 -9.51 -0.61 21.61
N SER A 140 -10.14 0.06 20.65
CA SER A 140 -9.54 0.90 19.63
C SER A 140 -8.66 1.96 20.29
N CYS A 141 -7.47 2.17 19.75
CA CYS A 141 -6.68 3.37 20.05
C CYS A 141 -6.97 4.40 18.95
N GLU A 142 -8.07 5.12 19.12
CA GLU A 142 -8.24 6.45 18.52
C GLU A 142 -7.42 7.41 19.39
N LYS A 143 -6.37 8.00 18.83
CA LYS A 143 -5.76 9.20 19.43
C LYS A 143 -6.44 10.39 18.80
N THR A 144 -7.48 10.86 19.47
CA THR A 144 -8.06 12.18 19.23
C THR A 144 -7.17 13.17 20.00
N TYR A 145 -6.61 14.15 19.30
CA TYR A 145 -5.88 15.24 19.94
C TYR A 145 -6.89 16.28 20.42
N ASP A 146 -6.76 16.70 21.67
CA ASP A 146 -7.62 17.74 22.25
C ASP A 146 -7.21 19.10 21.70
N ILE A 147 -8.17 19.85 21.15
CA ILE A 147 -7.89 21.09 20.41
C ILE A 147 -7.31 22.16 21.34
N GLU A 148 -7.69 22.12 22.62
CA GLU A 148 -7.20 23.03 23.67
C GLU A 148 -5.69 22.84 23.96
N GLU A 149 -5.17 21.61 23.79
CA GLU A 149 -3.74 21.32 24.00
C GLU A 149 -2.87 21.93 22.88
N LEU A 150 -3.41 22.06 21.66
CA LEU A 150 -2.72 22.71 20.54
C LEU A 150 -2.74 24.24 20.64
N GLU A 151 -3.84 24.80 21.17
CA GLU A 151 -3.94 26.24 21.42
C GLU A 151 -2.94 26.69 22.50
N ALA A 152 -2.77 25.87 23.55
CA ALA A 152 -1.78 26.09 24.61
C ALA A 152 -0.32 26.08 24.11
N LEU A 153 0.00 25.31 23.07
CA LEU A 153 1.33 25.28 22.46
C LEU A 153 1.60 26.48 21.54
N SER A 154 0.56 27.15 21.04
CA SER A 154 0.72 28.38 20.24
C SER A 154 1.00 29.61 21.10
N CYS A 155 0.65 29.56 22.40
CA CYS A 155 0.85 30.64 23.37
C CYS A 155 2.22 30.59 24.06
N LEU A 156 3.11 29.67 23.69
CA LEU A 156 4.49 29.70 24.14
C LEU A 156 5.24 30.79 23.35
N ASP A 157 5.25 32.00 23.89
CA ASP A 157 6.09 33.10 23.42
C ASP A 157 7.55 32.63 23.37
N ILE A 158 8.08 32.50 22.15
CA ILE A 158 9.50 32.26 21.91
C ILE A 158 10.22 33.51 22.44
N PRO A 159 11.21 33.39 23.34
CA PRO A 159 11.92 34.55 23.84
C PRO A 159 12.61 35.26 22.67
N GLU A 160 12.13 36.45 22.33
CA GLU A 160 12.81 37.38 21.43
C GLU A 160 14.02 37.95 22.16
N ASN A 161 15.12 37.22 22.26
CA ASN A 161 16.43 37.82 22.50
C ASN A 161 17.51 36.86 21.95
N LEU A 162 18.03 37.24 20.79
CA LEU A 162 19.36 36.87 20.30
C LEU A 162 20.34 37.97 20.75
#